data_AF-A0A0R3PEU4-F1
#
_entry.id   AF-A0A0R3PEU4-F1
#
_cell.length_a   1.000
_cell.length_b   1.000
_cell.length_c   1.000
_cell.angle_alpha   90.00
_cell.angle_beta   90.00
_cell.angle_gamma   90.00
#
_symmetry.space_group_name_H-M   'P 1'
#
loop_
_entity.id
_entity.type
_entity.pdbx_description
1 polymer ?
#
loop_
_entity_poly.entity_id
_entity_poly.type
_entity_poly.pdbx_seq_one_letter_code
_entity_poly.pdbx_strand_id
1 'polypeptide(L)'
;MIVLSLLVYAALRTPSSVAAPVADARELSEKAMLVGKLNLPHSQSLKWKYVGAVSGGEKVGETLHTITPNGICVIMDKIEISDCFTYSIHPQTPALSAKFTMRLKQAMKPVNLTVTLYETSRWRTKLTTLGRADVDSREMDGVRSLRVEILRNAKGWFNAIWNAEAPVLRMLKVEVLTNNRPASYFDFFSEPPELDFSYVEDDRVRVKCDPRVECCLVPHYVNFTEIGWNKFIMYPVGFYANYCIGPSHVTCSHENPEVEVILR
;
A
#
# COMPACT_ATOMS: atom_id res chain seq x y z
N MET A 1 -27.88 46.06 37.05
CA MET A 1 -28.67 47.07 36.32
C MET A 1 -27.91 47.33 35.01
N ILE A 2 -28.26 46.68 33.89
CA ILE A 2 -29.39 46.96 32.97
C ILE A 2 -29.22 48.42 32.46
N VAL A 3 -29.05 48.78 31.18
CA VAL A 3 -29.75 48.51 29.89
C VAL A 3 -28.75 48.97 28.78
N LEU A 4 -28.40 48.21 27.72
CA LEU A 4 -29.07 48.12 26.38
C LEU A 4 -29.19 49.52 25.69
N SER A 5 -28.94 49.80 24.40
CA SER A 5 -29.28 49.15 23.11
C SER A 5 -28.95 50.16 21.98
N LEU A 6 -28.29 49.86 20.85
CA LEU A 6 -28.70 49.14 19.62
C LEU A 6 -29.26 50.02 18.46
N LEU A 7 -28.83 49.66 17.24
CA LEU A 7 -29.45 49.79 15.88
C LEU A 7 -29.16 51.06 15.05
N VAL A 8 -28.39 50.98 13.94
CA VAL A 8 -28.63 50.39 12.58
C VAL A 8 -29.26 51.42 11.63
N TYR A 9 -28.60 51.67 10.48
CA TYR A 9 -29.26 51.67 9.17
C TYR A 9 -28.25 51.47 8.04
N ALA A 10 -28.50 50.45 7.22
CA ALA A 10 -27.86 50.20 5.93
C ALA A 10 -28.65 50.89 4.81
N ALA A 11 -28.00 51.30 3.73
CA ALA A 11 -28.65 51.45 2.43
C ALA A 11 -27.65 51.28 1.27
N LEU A 12 -27.89 50.20 0.53
CA LEU A 12 -27.45 49.83 -0.82
C LEU A 12 -27.38 50.97 -1.84
N ARG A 13 -26.37 50.91 -2.75
CA ARG A 13 -26.49 51.26 -4.18
C ARG A 13 -25.27 50.75 -4.98
N THR A 14 -25.51 49.84 -5.91
CA THR A 14 -24.75 49.60 -7.16
C THR A 14 -25.67 49.99 -8.34
N PRO A 15 -25.29 49.94 -9.63
CA PRO A 15 -23.97 49.85 -10.30
C PRO A 15 -23.78 50.92 -11.43
N SER A 16 -22.55 51.12 -11.90
CA SER A 16 -22.21 51.55 -13.29
C SER A 16 -20.69 51.39 -13.48
N SER A 17 -20.17 50.37 -14.18
CA SER A 17 -19.95 50.32 -15.63
C SER A 17 -19.11 51.50 -16.16
N VAL A 18 -17.82 51.27 -16.46
CA VAL A 18 -17.16 51.52 -17.77
C VAL A 18 -15.65 51.18 -17.72
N ALA A 19 -15.29 50.25 -18.61
CA ALA A 19 -14.04 50.02 -19.37
C ALA A 19 -12.66 49.89 -18.67
N ALA A 20 -12.16 48.65 -18.70
CA ALA A 20 -10.73 48.32 -18.66
C ALA A 20 -10.11 48.40 -20.07
N PRO A 21 -8.80 48.71 -20.21
CA PRO A 21 -8.14 48.84 -21.50
C PRO A 21 -7.87 47.49 -22.18
N VAL A 22 -8.03 47.51 -23.50
CA VAL A 22 -7.79 46.43 -24.46
C VAL A 22 -6.29 46.09 -24.48
N ALA A 23 -5.95 44.88 -24.05
CA ALA A 23 -4.63 44.29 -24.27
C ALA A 23 -4.60 43.54 -25.61
N ASP A 24 -3.49 43.74 -26.31
CA ASP A 24 -3.21 43.46 -27.71
C ASP A 24 -3.21 41.96 -28.06
N ALA A 25 -3.95 41.58 -29.09
CA ALA A 25 -4.18 40.21 -29.56
C ALA A 25 -3.02 39.68 -30.44
N ARG A 26 -1.78 40.02 -30.12
CA ARG A 26 -0.60 39.65 -30.92
C ARG A 26 0.48 38.86 -30.18
N GLU A 27 0.25 38.51 -28.92
CA GLU A 27 1.22 37.78 -28.08
C GLU A 27 0.65 36.46 -27.51
N LEU A 28 -0.22 35.79 -28.28
CA LEU A 28 -0.74 34.45 -27.96
C LEU A 28 -0.74 33.50 -29.16
N SER A 29 0.23 33.65 -30.06
CA SER A 29 0.37 32.86 -31.30
C SER A 29 1.65 32.00 -31.36
N GLU A 30 2.27 31.68 -30.22
CA GLU A 30 3.52 30.88 -30.20
C GLU A 30 3.45 29.56 -29.41
N LYS A 31 2.27 29.11 -28.95
CA LYS A 31 2.13 27.84 -28.21
C LYS A 31 1.01 26.91 -28.67
N ALA A 32 0.54 27.04 -29.90
CA ALA A 32 -0.40 26.10 -30.50
C ALA A 32 0.22 25.35 -31.69
N MET A 33 0.52 24.08 -31.45
CA MET A 33 0.26 22.98 -32.38
C MET A 33 1.04 22.97 -33.72
N LEU A 34 2.30 22.54 -33.66
CA LEU A 34 2.99 21.89 -34.78
C LEU A 34 3.01 20.37 -34.56
N VAL A 35 1.84 19.73 -34.63
CA VAL A 35 1.76 18.30 -34.97
C VAL A 35 1.74 18.22 -36.50
N GLY A 36 2.87 18.57 -37.10
CA GLY A 36 3.10 18.54 -38.54
C GLY A 36 4.09 17.43 -38.90
N LYS A 37 3.56 16.28 -39.32
CA LYS A 37 4.23 15.25 -40.12
C LYS A 37 5.63 14.79 -39.65
N LEU A 38 5.67 13.90 -38.65
CA LEU A 38 6.78 12.95 -38.51
C LEU A 38 6.55 11.78 -39.47
N ASN A 39 7.10 11.90 -40.68
CA ASN A 39 7.27 10.78 -41.60
C ASN A 39 8.31 9.82 -41.00
N LEU A 40 7.87 8.78 -40.29
CA LEU A 40 8.73 7.67 -39.90
C LEU A 40 9.01 6.80 -41.14
N PRO A 41 10.28 6.52 -41.48
CA PRO A 41 10.61 5.67 -42.61
C PRO A 41 10.13 4.24 -42.37
N HIS A 42 9.51 3.68 -43.41
CA HIS A 42 9.10 2.30 -43.52
C HIS A 42 10.35 1.40 -43.49
N SER A 43 10.69 0.82 -42.34
CA SER A 43 11.80 -0.12 -42.20
C SER A 43 11.34 -1.44 -41.59
N GLN A 44 11.02 -2.35 -42.50
CA GLN A 44 11.29 -3.79 -42.46
C GLN A 44 11.06 -4.55 -41.15
N SER A 45 10.02 -5.38 -41.20
CA SER A 45 9.82 -6.67 -40.50
C SER A 45 11.11 -7.29 -39.93
N LEU A 46 11.49 -6.92 -38.70
CA LEU A 46 12.38 -7.72 -37.87
C LEU A 46 11.52 -8.67 -37.04
N LYS A 47 11.53 -9.92 -37.46
CA LYS A 47 10.88 -11.05 -36.80
C LYS A 47 11.63 -11.34 -35.50
N TRP A 48 11.29 -10.63 -34.43
CA TRP A 48 11.82 -10.94 -33.11
C TRP A 48 11.28 -12.28 -32.65
N LYS A 49 12.19 -13.25 -32.52
CA LYS A 49 11.95 -14.50 -31.81
C LYS A 49 11.84 -14.12 -30.33
N TYR A 50 10.62 -14.10 -29.81
CA TYR A 50 10.31 -13.91 -28.40
C TYR A 50 11.25 -14.78 -27.55
N VAL A 51 12.19 -14.14 -26.87
CA VAL A 51 12.80 -14.72 -25.66
C VAL A 51 11.98 -14.12 -24.54
N GLY A 52 11.13 -14.96 -23.92
CA GLY A 52 10.10 -14.53 -22.98
C GLY A 52 10.66 -13.63 -21.89
N ALA A 53 10.28 -12.35 -21.95
CA ALA A 53 10.43 -11.42 -20.85
C ALA A 53 9.43 -11.82 -19.76
N VAL A 54 9.93 -11.95 -18.54
CA VAL A 54 9.15 -12.24 -17.33
C VAL A 54 8.13 -11.11 -17.13
N SER A 55 6.85 -11.45 -17.13
CA SER A 55 5.72 -10.55 -16.89
C SER A 55 5.83 -9.93 -15.49
N GLY A 56 5.70 -8.60 -15.42
CA GLY A 56 5.61 -7.86 -14.17
C GLY A 56 4.22 -8.05 -13.56
N GLY A 57 4.14 -8.88 -12.52
CA GLY A 57 2.89 -9.16 -11.83
C GLY A 57 2.39 -8.01 -10.97
N GLU A 58 1.07 -8.00 -10.73
CA GLU A 58 0.42 -7.04 -9.83
C GLU A 58 0.81 -7.30 -8.36
N LYS A 59 1.11 -6.22 -7.63
CA LYS A 59 1.36 -6.30 -6.19
C LYS A 59 0.04 -6.39 -5.45
N VAL A 60 -0.24 -7.54 -4.85
CA VAL A 60 -1.42 -7.79 -4.02
C VAL A 60 -1.05 -7.66 -2.56
N GLY A 61 -1.90 -6.99 -1.76
CA GLY A 61 -1.79 -6.90 -0.32
C GLY A 61 -2.91 -7.68 0.36
N GLU A 62 -2.57 -8.47 1.38
CA GLU A 62 -3.51 -9.22 2.19
C GLU A 62 -3.30 -8.93 3.68
N THR A 63 -4.42 -8.90 4.43
CA THR A 63 -4.44 -8.80 5.88
C THR A 63 -5.11 -10.05 6.45
N LEU A 64 -4.39 -10.79 7.30
CA LEU A 64 -4.91 -11.97 7.98
C LEU A 64 -5.18 -11.66 9.45
N HIS A 65 -6.32 -12.13 9.92
CA HIS A 65 -6.70 -12.11 11.32
C HIS A 65 -6.35 -13.45 11.98
N THR A 66 -6.08 -13.41 13.29
CA THR A 66 -5.80 -14.60 14.09
C THR A 66 -7.03 -15.49 14.24
N ILE A 67 -6.83 -16.80 14.28
CA ILE A 67 -7.87 -17.78 14.67
C ILE A 67 -7.98 -17.95 16.20
N THR A 68 -7.01 -17.42 16.96
CA THR A 68 -7.02 -17.39 18.44
C THR A 68 -7.12 -15.95 18.95
N PRO A 69 -8.29 -15.30 18.83
CA PRO A 69 -8.47 -13.89 19.19
C PRO A 69 -8.38 -13.63 20.71
N ASN A 70 -8.53 -14.67 21.53
CA ASN A 70 -8.32 -14.61 22.98
C ASN A 70 -6.82 -14.53 23.38
N GLY A 71 -5.91 -14.65 22.41
CA GLY A 71 -4.46 -14.64 22.67
C GLY A 71 -3.99 -15.90 23.41
N ILE A 72 -4.69 -17.02 23.28
CA ILE A 72 -4.27 -18.29 23.86
C ILE A 72 -4.04 -19.30 22.74
N CYS A 73 -2.84 -19.87 22.72
CA CYS A 73 -2.49 -20.99 21.87
C CYS A 73 -2.36 -22.27 22.68
N VAL A 74 -2.71 -23.41 22.09
CA VAL A 74 -2.48 -24.74 22.68
C VAL A 74 -1.33 -25.44 21.96
N ILE A 75 -0.30 -25.81 22.71
CA ILE A 75 0.86 -26.59 22.26
C ILE A 75 0.77 -27.99 22.86
N MET A 76 1.13 -29.03 22.08
CA MET A 76 1.11 -30.44 22.51
C MET A 76 -0.21 -30.87 23.20
N ASP A 77 -1.33 -30.33 22.71
CA ASP A 77 -2.71 -30.61 23.12
C ASP A 77 -3.06 -30.37 24.60
N LYS A 78 -2.17 -29.74 25.38
CA LYS A 78 -2.38 -29.48 26.82
C LYS A 78 -1.71 -28.23 27.38
N ILE A 79 -0.74 -27.64 26.69
CA ILE A 79 0.01 -26.50 27.21
C ILE A 79 -0.57 -25.23 26.61
N GLU A 80 -1.22 -24.43 27.46
CA GLU A 80 -1.71 -23.11 27.08
C GLU A 80 -0.58 -22.08 27.15
N ILE A 81 -0.46 -21.28 26.10
CA ILE A 81 0.49 -20.17 26.02
C ILE A 81 -0.32 -18.88 25.87
N SER A 82 -0.16 -17.96 26.83
CA SER A 82 -0.74 -16.62 26.78
C SER A 82 -0.11 -15.78 25.67
N ASP A 83 -0.74 -14.67 25.31
CA ASP A 83 -0.28 -13.69 24.30
C ASP A 83 0.17 -14.37 22.99
N CYS A 84 -0.54 -15.43 22.61
CA CYS A 84 -0.22 -16.23 21.44
C CYS A 84 -1.38 -16.26 20.42
N PHE A 85 -1.03 -16.05 19.17
CA PHE A 85 -1.94 -15.83 18.06
C PHE A 85 -1.61 -16.77 16.90
N THR A 86 -2.61 -17.46 16.37
CA THR A 86 -2.42 -18.43 15.29
C THR A 86 -2.96 -17.88 13.97
N TYR A 87 -2.21 -18.02 12.89
CA TYR A 87 -2.55 -17.55 11.56
C TYR A 87 -2.56 -18.70 10.56
N SER A 88 -3.57 -18.73 9.70
CA SER A 88 -3.69 -19.68 8.61
C SER A 88 -3.14 -19.06 7.33
N ILE A 89 -1.95 -19.47 6.90
CA ILE A 89 -1.25 -18.87 5.77
C ILE A 89 -1.27 -19.85 4.60
N HIS A 90 -1.79 -19.42 3.45
CA HIS A 90 -1.72 -20.19 2.22
C HIS A 90 -0.37 -19.92 1.54
N PRO A 91 0.50 -20.93 1.36
CA PRO A 91 1.76 -20.75 0.68
C PRO A 91 1.50 -20.63 -0.82
N GLN A 92 1.35 -19.40 -1.31
CA GLN A 92 1.14 -19.13 -2.73
C GLN A 92 2.45 -18.69 -3.40
N THR A 93 2.84 -17.44 -3.14
CA THR A 93 3.99 -16.77 -3.75
C THR A 93 4.88 -16.15 -2.65
N PRO A 94 6.18 -15.99 -2.91
CA PRO A 94 7.07 -15.34 -1.96
C PRO A 94 6.60 -13.92 -1.64
N ALA A 95 6.39 -13.63 -0.37
CA ALA A 95 5.99 -12.30 0.08
C ALA A 95 7.10 -11.26 -0.17
N LEU A 96 6.70 -10.08 -0.65
CA LEU A 96 7.51 -8.87 -0.80
C LEU A 96 7.64 -8.07 0.51
N SER A 97 6.59 -8.09 1.33
CA SER A 97 6.58 -7.47 2.65
C SER A 97 5.75 -8.30 3.60
N ALA A 98 6.09 -8.32 4.88
CA ALA A 98 5.26 -8.92 5.92
C ALA A 98 5.51 -8.17 7.23
N LYS A 99 4.44 -7.77 7.91
CA LYS A 99 4.47 -7.05 9.19
C LYS A 99 3.28 -7.43 10.05
N PHE A 100 3.46 -7.32 11.36
CA PHE A 100 2.35 -7.35 12.31
C PHE A 100 1.96 -5.93 12.70
N THR A 101 0.67 -5.65 12.63
CA THR A 101 0.06 -4.38 13.07
C THR A 101 -0.71 -4.63 14.36
N MET A 102 -0.38 -3.89 15.42
CA MET A 102 -1.02 -3.98 16.74
C MET A 102 -1.57 -2.60 17.13
N ARG A 103 -2.85 -2.52 17.53
CA ARG A 103 -3.51 -1.26 17.87
C ARG A 103 -3.42 -0.97 19.36
N LEU A 104 -2.81 0.16 19.72
CA LEU A 104 -2.65 0.57 21.11
C LEU A 104 -4.00 1.04 21.66
N LYS A 105 -4.28 0.71 22.92
CA LYS A 105 -5.43 1.27 23.63
C LYS A 105 -5.31 2.79 23.75
N GLN A 106 -6.43 3.48 23.60
CA GLN A 106 -6.49 4.92 23.80
C GLN A 106 -6.37 5.29 25.29
N ALA A 107 -5.86 6.49 25.57
CA ALA A 107 -5.75 7.05 26.92
C ALA A 107 -4.91 6.22 27.91
N MET A 108 -3.88 5.53 27.42
CA MET A 108 -2.90 4.88 28.29
C MET A 108 -1.94 5.89 28.93
N LYS A 109 -1.42 5.54 30.10
CA LYS A 109 -0.34 6.31 30.71
C LYS A 109 0.94 6.12 29.89
N PRO A 110 1.70 7.19 29.61
CA PRO A 110 2.99 7.10 28.95
C PRO A 110 3.93 6.14 29.67
N VAL A 111 4.43 5.11 28.97
CA VAL A 111 5.40 4.15 29.48
C VAL A 111 6.38 3.76 28.37
N ASN A 112 7.59 3.33 28.74
CA ASN A 112 8.50 2.72 27.76
C ASN A 112 8.00 1.31 27.45
N LEU A 113 7.65 1.08 26.19
CA LEU A 113 7.05 -0.16 25.72
C LEU A 113 8.00 -0.87 24.77
N THR A 114 8.38 -2.09 25.08
CA THR A 114 9.12 -2.98 24.18
C THR A 114 8.21 -4.13 23.80
N VAL A 115 8.09 -4.40 22.50
CA VAL A 115 7.36 -5.55 21.98
C VAL A 115 8.31 -6.42 21.17
N THR A 116 8.41 -7.70 21.55
CA THR A 116 9.17 -8.71 20.81
C THR A 116 8.23 -9.79 20.28
N LEU A 117 8.37 -10.09 19.00
CA LEU A 117 7.58 -11.09 18.29
C LEU A 117 8.40 -12.37 18.14
N TYR A 118 7.80 -13.51 18.48
CA TYR A 118 8.43 -14.81 18.33
C TYR A 118 7.53 -15.75 17.53
N GLU A 119 8.14 -16.52 16.63
CA GLU A 119 7.56 -17.74 16.11
C GLU A 119 7.68 -18.84 17.15
N THR A 120 6.57 -19.53 17.39
CA THR A 120 6.52 -20.78 18.13
C THR A 120 5.93 -21.88 17.24
N SER A 121 6.07 -23.13 17.65
CA SER A 121 5.53 -24.27 16.92
C SER A 121 4.87 -25.25 17.86
N ARG A 122 3.86 -25.97 17.37
CA ARG A 122 3.12 -26.99 18.16
C ARG A 122 4.01 -28.10 18.73
N TRP A 123 5.23 -28.26 18.21
CA TRP A 123 6.13 -29.39 18.53
C TRP A 123 7.46 -28.96 19.16
N ARG A 124 7.79 -27.66 19.17
CA ARG A 124 9.08 -27.15 19.69
C ARG A 124 8.83 -26.00 20.64
N THR A 125 9.44 -26.08 21.82
CA THR A 125 9.51 -24.99 22.81
C THR A 125 10.47 -23.87 22.42
N LYS A 126 11.21 -24.03 21.32
CA LYS A 126 12.17 -23.03 20.84
C LYS A 126 11.44 -21.85 20.23
N LEU A 127 11.53 -20.70 20.89
CA LEU A 127 11.10 -19.41 20.35
C LEU A 127 12.11 -18.89 19.34
N THR A 128 11.63 -18.50 18.16
CA THR A 128 12.47 -17.88 17.12
C THR A 128 12.04 -16.43 16.95
N THR A 129 12.94 -15.47 17.18
CA THR A 129 12.59 -14.05 17.07
C THR A 129 12.24 -13.66 15.64
N LEU A 130 11.07 -13.07 15.46
CA LEU A 130 10.59 -12.56 14.18
C LEU A 130 10.91 -11.07 14.01
N GLY A 131 10.71 -10.28 15.06
CA GLY A 131 10.93 -8.84 15.04
C GLY A 131 10.80 -8.23 16.44
N ARG A 132 11.21 -6.98 16.57
CA ARG A 132 11.14 -6.21 17.81
C ARG A 132 10.87 -4.75 17.49
N ALA A 133 10.11 -4.09 18.36
CA ALA A 133 9.94 -2.65 18.33
C ALA A 133 9.95 -2.09 19.76
N ASP A 134 10.44 -0.87 19.88
CA ASP A 134 10.52 -0.13 21.13
C ASP A 134 9.83 1.23 20.92
N VAL A 135 9.00 1.65 21.88
CA VAL A 135 8.28 2.94 21.88
C VAL A 135 8.65 3.67 23.16
N ASP A 136 9.23 4.86 23.01
CA ASP A 136 9.55 5.72 24.15
C ASP A 136 8.26 6.32 24.72
N SER A 137 8.21 6.46 26.04
CA SER A 137 7.09 7.11 26.75
C SER A 137 6.66 8.45 26.13
N ARG A 138 7.59 9.25 25.60
CA ARG A 138 7.32 10.55 24.98
C ARG A 138 6.62 10.46 23.63
N GLU A 139 6.79 9.35 22.93
CA GLU A 139 6.21 9.11 21.60
C GLU A 139 4.84 8.41 21.72
N MET A 140 4.59 7.76 22.85
CA MET A 140 3.42 6.90 23.08
C MET A 140 2.09 7.63 22.87
N ASP A 141 2.00 8.91 23.23
CA ASP A 141 0.77 9.72 23.04
C ASP A 141 0.42 9.93 21.56
N GLY A 142 1.40 9.88 20.65
CA GLY A 142 1.20 10.05 19.21
C GLY A 142 1.00 8.74 18.45
N VAL A 143 1.40 7.60 19.02
CA VAL A 143 1.39 6.31 18.33
C VAL A 143 0.06 5.60 18.56
N ARG A 144 -0.74 5.44 17.50
CA ARG A 144 -2.00 4.68 17.55
C ARG A 144 -1.84 3.20 17.25
N SER A 145 -0.81 2.86 16.47
CA SER A 145 -0.56 1.48 16.03
C SER A 145 0.93 1.22 15.96
N LEU A 146 1.33 0.07 16.49
CA LEU A 146 2.69 -0.43 16.43
C LEU A 146 2.79 -1.42 15.27
N ARG A 147 3.77 -1.21 14.38
CA ARG A 147 4.00 -2.06 13.22
C ARG A 147 5.39 -2.66 13.30
N VAL A 148 5.48 -3.98 13.21
CA VAL A 148 6.76 -4.71 13.29
C VAL A 148 6.96 -5.52 12.03
N GLU A 149 7.98 -5.16 11.24
CA GLU A 149 8.36 -5.92 10.04
C GLU A 149 8.99 -7.26 10.42
N ILE A 150 8.54 -8.34 9.77
CA ILE A 150 8.96 -9.71 10.09
C ILE A 150 9.56 -10.46 8.90
N LEU A 151 9.39 -9.96 7.67
CA LEU A 151 9.70 -10.74 6.47
C LEU A 151 11.13 -11.32 6.47
N ARG A 152 12.11 -10.56 6.97
CA ARG A 152 13.52 -11.01 7.02
C ARG A 152 13.68 -12.34 7.76
N ASN A 153 12.98 -12.51 8.88
CA ASN A 153 13.08 -13.69 9.73
C ASN A 153 11.96 -14.70 9.45
N ALA A 154 10.84 -14.25 8.89
CA ALA A 154 9.67 -15.05 8.58
C ALA A 154 9.58 -15.50 7.11
N LYS A 155 10.66 -15.44 6.32
CA LYS A 155 10.62 -15.85 4.89
C LYS A 155 10.00 -17.24 4.70
N GLY A 156 10.33 -18.17 5.60
CA GLY A 156 9.80 -19.53 5.58
C GLY A 156 8.28 -19.66 5.76
N TRP A 157 7.59 -18.61 6.22
CA TRP A 157 6.13 -18.59 6.33
C TRP A 157 5.45 -18.43 4.97
N PHE A 158 6.12 -17.74 4.05
CA PHE A 158 5.57 -17.34 2.75
C PHE A 158 6.22 -18.08 1.57
N ASN A 159 7.18 -18.96 1.83
CA ASN A 159 7.78 -19.76 0.77
C ASN A 159 6.76 -20.79 0.28
N ALA A 160 6.59 -20.88 -1.04
CA ALA A 160 5.80 -21.92 -1.67
C ALA A 160 6.36 -23.30 -1.25
N ILE A 161 5.55 -24.07 -0.54
CA ILE A 161 5.86 -25.47 -0.27
C ILE A 161 5.36 -26.25 -1.48
N TRP A 162 6.24 -26.99 -2.17
CA TRP A 162 5.82 -27.85 -3.28
C TRP A 162 4.67 -28.77 -2.82
N ASN A 163 3.53 -28.67 -3.49
CA ASN A 163 2.31 -29.46 -3.29
C ASN A 163 1.46 -29.13 -2.03
N ALA A 164 1.65 -27.97 -1.40
CA ALA A 164 0.78 -27.56 -0.29
C ALA A 164 -0.47 -26.83 -0.81
N GLU A 165 -1.51 -27.59 -1.18
CA GLU A 165 -2.86 -27.03 -1.37
C GLU A 165 -3.49 -26.58 -0.04
N ALA A 166 -2.99 -27.11 1.09
CA ALA A 166 -3.51 -26.81 2.42
C ALA A 166 -2.82 -25.60 3.07
N PRO A 167 -3.56 -24.74 3.77
CA PRO A 167 -2.98 -23.67 4.56
C PRO A 167 -2.11 -24.21 5.70
N VAL A 168 -1.03 -23.50 5.99
CA VAL A 168 -0.11 -23.81 7.08
C VAL A 168 -0.41 -22.90 8.26
N LEU A 169 -0.60 -23.52 9.43
CA LEU A 169 -0.76 -22.78 10.68
C LEU A 169 0.58 -22.27 11.20
N ARG A 170 0.65 -20.97 11.46
CA ARG A 170 1.81 -20.30 12.08
C ARG A 170 1.39 -19.65 13.38
N MET A 171 2.23 -19.79 14.41
CA MET A 171 1.93 -19.32 15.76
C MET A 171 2.89 -18.19 16.14
N LEU A 172 2.33 -17.05 16.50
CA LEU A 172 3.01 -15.86 16.97
C LEU A 172 2.86 -15.77 18.49
N LYS A 173 3.96 -15.78 19.25
CA LYS A 173 3.99 -15.34 20.64
C LYS A 173 4.44 -13.89 20.69
N VAL A 174 3.68 -13.06 21.38
CA VAL A 174 4.01 -11.65 21.63
C VAL A 174 4.48 -11.51 23.07
N GLU A 175 5.65 -10.91 23.25
CA GLU A 175 6.18 -10.53 24.55
C GLU A 175 6.14 -9.00 24.66
N VAL A 176 5.51 -8.51 25.71
CA VAL A 176 5.38 -7.08 26.01
C VAL A 176 6.14 -6.79 27.29
N LEU A 177 7.09 -5.85 27.23
CA LEU A 177 7.80 -5.33 28.38
C LEU A 177 7.46 -3.85 28.56
N THR A 178 7.20 -3.46 29.81
CA THR A 178 6.89 -2.09 30.20
C THR A 178 7.88 -1.65 31.25
N ASN A 179 8.71 -0.65 30.97
CA ASN A 179 9.83 -0.29 31.83
C ASN A 179 10.65 -1.53 32.27
N ASN A 180 10.93 -2.43 31.31
CA ASN A 180 11.61 -3.72 31.50
C ASN A 180 10.87 -4.75 32.39
N ARG A 181 9.56 -4.61 32.60
CA ARG A 181 8.73 -5.60 33.31
C ARG A 181 7.74 -6.28 32.37
N PRO A 182 7.60 -7.62 32.42
CA PRO A 182 6.60 -8.33 31.62
C PRO A 182 5.18 -7.82 31.88
N ALA A 183 4.40 -7.69 30.82
CA ALA A 183 2.99 -7.33 30.85
C ALA A 183 2.19 -8.19 29.87
N SER A 184 0.88 -8.27 30.08
CA SER A 184 -0.03 -8.96 29.16
C SER A 184 -0.24 -8.14 27.90
N TYR A 185 -0.39 -8.81 26.76
CA TYR A 185 -0.67 -8.14 25.48
C TYR A 185 -1.92 -7.26 25.57
N PHE A 186 -3.01 -7.82 26.10
CA PHE A 186 -4.28 -7.12 26.18
C PHE A 186 -4.34 -6.05 27.26
N ASP A 187 -3.28 -5.83 28.04
CA ASP A 187 -3.20 -4.64 28.89
C ASP A 187 -2.95 -3.38 28.05
N PHE A 188 -2.22 -3.52 26.94
CA PHE A 188 -1.74 -2.41 26.10
C PHE A 188 -2.40 -2.31 24.74
N PHE A 189 -2.85 -3.44 24.18
CA PHE A 189 -3.43 -3.49 22.85
C PHE A 189 -4.93 -3.74 22.92
N SER A 190 -5.69 -3.06 22.06
CA SER A 190 -7.17 -3.13 22.06
C SER A 190 -7.68 -4.37 21.34
N GLU A 191 -6.94 -4.85 20.34
CA GLU A 191 -7.32 -5.92 19.43
C GLU A 191 -6.14 -6.88 19.21
N PRO A 192 -6.38 -8.13 18.79
CA PRO A 192 -5.33 -9.04 18.38
C PRO A 192 -4.45 -8.48 17.23
N PRO A 193 -3.21 -8.95 17.08
CA PRO A 193 -2.35 -8.50 15.99
C PRO A 193 -2.91 -8.88 14.62
N GLU A 194 -2.83 -7.97 13.65
CA GLU A 194 -3.16 -8.20 12.24
C GLU A 194 -1.87 -8.52 11.48
N LEU A 195 -1.86 -9.59 10.67
CA LEU A 195 -0.73 -9.91 9.80
C LEU A 195 -0.96 -9.28 8.42
N ASP A 196 -0.22 -8.22 8.10
CA ASP A 196 -0.27 -7.59 6.79
C ASP A 196 0.92 -8.07 5.95
N PHE A 197 0.66 -8.62 4.78
CA PHE A 197 1.72 -9.00 3.85
C PHE A 197 1.34 -8.64 2.41
N SER A 198 2.35 -8.54 1.54
CA SER A 198 2.12 -8.32 0.12
C SER A 198 2.97 -9.24 -0.71
N TYR A 199 2.49 -9.61 -1.89
CA TYR A 199 3.18 -10.48 -2.83
C TYR A 199 2.92 -10.02 -4.25
N VAL A 200 3.69 -10.58 -5.20
CA VAL A 200 3.44 -10.40 -6.63
C VAL A 200 2.62 -11.59 -7.09
N GLU A 201 1.42 -11.34 -7.59
CA GLU A 201 0.64 -12.36 -8.27
C GLU A 201 1.27 -12.59 -9.66
N ASP A 202 1.56 -13.84 -10.04
CA ASP A 202 2.07 -14.11 -11.39
C ASP A 202 0.91 -13.97 -12.38
N ASP A 203 0.95 -12.91 -13.18
CA ASP A 203 -0.03 -12.59 -14.25
C ASP A 203 -0.22 -13.71 -15.28
N ARG A 204 0.53 -14.81 -15.24
CA ARG A 204 0.18 -16.02 -15.98
C ARG A 204 -1.23 -16.55 -15.66
N VAL A 205 -1.82 -16.12 -14.54
CA VAL A 205 -3.19 -16.49 -14.11
C VAL A 205 -4.22 -15.37 -14.30
N ARG A 206 -3.83 -14.10 -14.50
CA ARG A 206 -4.78 -12.99 -14.74
C ARG A 206 -4.93 -12.68 -16.22
N VAL A 207 -6.03 -13.21 -16.76
CA VAL A 207 -6.83 -12.82 -17.94
C VAL A 207 -6.10 -11.99 -19.00
N LYS A 208 -5.91 -12.58 -20.19
CA LYS A 208 -5.76 -11.82 -21.44
C LYS A 208 -7.00 -10.95 -21.62
N CYS A 209 -6.99 -9.74 -21.06
CA CYS A 209 -8.07 -8.80 -21.24
C CYS A 209 -7.97 -8.24 -22.69
N ASP A 210 -9.10 -8.04 -23.35
CA ASP A 210 -9.13 -7.47 -24.70
C ASP A 210 -9.40 -5.95 -24.60
N PRO A 211 -8.41 -5.09 -24.90
CA PRO A 211 -8.57 -3.64 -24.81
C PRO A 211 -9.60 -3.07 -25.81
N ARG A 212 -10.12 -3.89 -26.72
CA ARG A 212 -11.23 -3.52 -27.61
C ARG A 212 -12.60 -3.67 -26.94
N VAL A 213 -12.70 -4.48 -25.89
CA VAL A 213 -13.97 -4.87 -25.26
C VAL A 213 -14.09 -4.30 -23.84
N GLU A 214 -12.98 -4.16 -23.12
CA GLU A 214 -12.96 -3.74 -21.71
C GLU A 214 -11.77 -2.82 -21.37
N CYS A 215 -11.83 -2.16 -20.21
CA CYS A 215 -10.70 -1.37 -19.70
C CYS A 215 -9.59 -2.31 -19.25
N CYS A 216 -8.42 -2.17 -19.87
CA CYS A 216 -7.30 -3.08 -19.77
C CYS A 216 -6.04 -2.37 -19.32
N LEU A 217 -5.33 -2.94 -18.34
CA LEU A 217 -3.95 -2.56 -18.06
C LEU A 217 -3.03 -3.20 -19.11
N VAL A 218 -2.38 -2.38 -19.92
CA VAL A 218 -1.45 -2.82 -20.96
C VAL A 218 -0.02 -2.63 -20.47
N PRO A 219 0.80 -3.71 -20.51
CA PRO A 219 2.21 -3.61 -20.16
C PRO A 219 2.96 -2.67 -21.11
N HIS A 220 3.69 -1.70 -20.56
CA HIS A 220 4.49 -0.76 -21.35
C HIS A 220 5.83 -0.49 -20.67
N TYR A 221 6.91 -0.90 -21.34
CA TYR A 221 8.27 -0.68 -20.86
C TYR A 221 8.83 0.61 -21.43
N VAL A 222 9.27 1.50 -20.55
CA VAL A 222 9.94 2.75 -20.91
C VAL A 222 11.44 2.54 -20.75
N ASN A 223 12.16 2.63 -21.86
CA ASN A 223 13.61 2.57 -21.88
C ASN A 223 14.18 3.99 -21.92
N PHE A 224 14.92 4.39 -20.88
CA PHE A 224 15.49 5.73 -20.81
C PHE A 224 16.55 5.99 -21.87
N THR A 225 17.15 4.93 -22.44
CA THR A 225 18.06 5.06 -23.58
C THR A 225 17.33 5.41 -24.86
N GLU A 226 16.15 4.83 -25.09
CA GLU A 226 15.34 5.06 -26.30
C GLU A 226 14.79 6.49 -26.34
N ILE A 227 14.45 7.07 -25.19
CA ILE A 227 14.01 8.47 -25.09
C ILE A 227 15.16 9.48 -24.91
N GLY A 228 16.42 9.02 -24.98
CA GLY A 228 17.62 9.87 -24.92
C GLY A 228 17.96 10.42 -23.53
N TRP A 229 17.43 9.82 -22.48
CA TRP A 229 17.58 10.23 -21.08
C TRP A 229 18.69 9.48 -20.34
N ASN A 230 19.41 8.58 -21.01
CA ASN A 230 20.53 7.81 -20.44
C ASN A 230 21.71 8.66 -19.95
N LYS A 231 21.76 9.96 -20.30
CA LYS A 231 22.74 10.91 -19.75
C LYS A 231 22.37 11.44 -18.37
N PHE A 232 21.08 11.41 -18.02
CA PHE A 232 20.56 11.95 -16.75
C PHE A 232 20.15 10.84 -15.78
N ILE A 233 19.66 9.71 -16.30
CA ILE A 233 19.24 8.55 -15.50
C ILE A 233 20.23 7.42 -15.73
N MET A 234 21.10 7.19 -14.73
CA MET A 234 22.13 6.16 -14.79
C MET A 234 21.61 4.76 -14.43
N TYR A 235 20.61 4.68 -13.54
CA TYR A 235 19.95 3.43 -13.16
C TYR A 235 18.56 3.73 -12.57
N PRO A 236 17.53 2.92 -12.85
CA PRO A 236 17.51 1.79 -13.79
C PRO A 236 17.62 2.26 -15.25
N VAL A 237 17.94 1.35 -16.18
CA VAL A 237 17.98 1.66 -17.63
C VAL A 237 16.59 1.86 -18.25
N GLY A 238 15.55 1.42 -17.54
CA GLY A 238 14.15 1.54 -17.90
C GLY A 238 13.27 0.81 -16.89
N PHE A 239 11.96 0.99 -17.01
CA PHE A 239 10.97 0.36 -16.12
C PHE A 239 9.63 0.14 -16.83
N TYR A 240 8.80 -0.75 -16.28
CA TYR A 240 7.41 -0.93 -16.74
C TYR A 240 6.53 0.16 -16.13
N ALA A 241 6.15 1.14 -16.95
CA ALA A 241 5.21 2.19 -16.56
C ALA A 241 3.76 1.70 -16.64
N ASN A 242 3.48 0.85 -17.64
CA ASN A 242 2.14 0.37 -17.99
C ASN A 242 1.16 1.52 -18.29
N TYR A 243 0.02 1.23 -18.90
CA TYR A 243 -1.05 2.21 -19.06
C TYR A 243 -2.39 1.51 -19.21
N CYS A 244 -3.48 2.18 -18.85
CA CYS A 244 -4.81 1.66 -19.08
C CYS A 244 -5.34 2.10 -20.45
N ILE A 245 -5.93 1.18 -21.21
CA ILE A 245 -6.64 1.46 -22.46
C ILE A 245 -7.91 0.61 -22.53
N GLY A 246 -8.99 1.17 -23.04
CA GLY A 246 -10.24 0.48 -23.24
C GLY A 246 -11.32 1.40 -23.76
N PRO A 247 -12.50 0.87 -24.10
CA PRO A 247 -13.65 1.71 -24.39
C PRO A 247 -13.98 2.61 -23.20
N SER A 248 -14.23 3.89 -23.44
CA SER A 248 -14.67 4.85 -22.43
C SER A 248 -16.07 4.47 -21.95
N HIS A 249 -16.18 3.67 -20.90
CA HIS A 249 -17.47 3.41 -20.28
C HIS A 249 -17.82 4.60 -19.40
N VAL A 250 -18.91 5.29 -19.73
CA VAL A 250 -19.40 6.52 -19.06
C VAL A 250 -19.81 6.29 -17.58
N THR A 251 -19.67 5.06 -17.08
CA THR A 251 -20.04 4.64 -15.72
C THR A 251 -18.84 4.32 -14.83
N CYS A 252 -17.61 4.52 -15.29
CA CYS A 252 -16.45 4.53 -14.39
C CYS A 252 -16.39 5.90 -13.70
N SER A 253 -16.88 5.99 -12.46
CA SER A 253 -16.63 7.15 -11.62
C SER A 253 -15.12 7.29 -11.44
N HIS A 254 -14.50 8.29 -12.07
CA HIS A 254 -13.13 8.65 -11.74
C HIS A 254 -13.14 9.15 -10.29
N GLU A 255 -12.34 8.53 -9.41
CA GLU A 255 -12.26 8.91 -7.99
C GLU A 255 -11.76 10.35 -7.77
N ASN A 256 -11.30 11.04 -8.83
CA ASN A 256 -10.83 12.41 -8.75
C ASN A 256 -11.61 13.35 -9.69
N PRO A 257 -12.56 14.16 -9.18
CA PRO A 257 -13.34 15.10 -9.98
C PRO A 257 -12.48 16.21 -10.60
N GLU A 258 -11.25 16.44 -10.12
CA GLU A 258 -10.35 17.44 -10.70
C GLU A 258 -9.81 17.02 -12.08
N VAL A 259 -9.72 15.72 -12.35
CA VAL A 259 -9.24 15.20 -13.65
C VAL A 259 -10.32 15.32 -14.73
N GLU A 260 -11.60 15.20 -14.36
CA GLU A 260 -12.71 15.37 -15.30
C GLU A 260 -12.83 16.79 -15.85
N VAL A 261 -12.38 17.80 -15.09
CA VAL A 261 -12.39 19.20 -15.51
C VAL A 261 -11.32 19.49 -16.57
N ILE A 262 -10.22 18.74 -16.57
CA ILE A 262 -9.10 18.95 -17.51
C ILE A 262 -9.39 18.29 -18.87
N LEU A 263 -10.25 17.29 -18.91
CA LEU A 263 -10.57 16.51 -20.12
C LEU A 263 -11.81 17.01 -20.88
N ARG A 264 -12.43 18.12 -20.45
CA ARG A 264 -13.52 18.80 -21.17
C ARG A 264 -13.03 19.98 -21.99
#